data_AF-A0A438BUE6-F1
#
_entry.id   AF-A0A438BUE6-F1
#
_cell.length_a   1.000
_cell.length_b   1.000
_cell.length_c   1.000
_cell.angle_alpha   90.00
_cell.angle_beta   90.00
_cell.angle_gamma   90.00
#
_symmetry.space_group_name_H-M   'P 1'
#
loop_
_entity.id
_entity.type
_entity.pdbx_description
1 polymer ?
#
loop_
_entity_poly.entity_id
_entity_poly.type
_entity_poly.pdbx_seq_one_letter_code
_entity_poly.pdbx_strand_id
1 'polypeptide(L)'
;MAEVDSFQNLLAARMFLKTSLEKSRTVASALEKTGPRLEEIKQRLSSLEAAVRPLRAQKCSLAAVGGHISRAVGPAAAVLKVFDAIHGLEKSLSSDPTSDLYGYLLVVKRLEEALRFLAENCGLAIRWLEDVVEFLKDNGVTDDHRYLSNVTKSLNILRELQASEERARLDGGLLSAAYDKLETEYRRLLGENGVPLPIISSSSSIVAPSSLPVFVIQKLQAIIERLRANNRLENCISTYIDIRSSNVTACLEALGLDYLEISIFEFDNFQNMESSIDLWSKHLEYAMKNLLELEYQLCNDVFEKIGLDVSMDCFARIAIQSGFLAFIQFGNTVTESKKDAVKLFKLLKIFHTLNELRLDFNRLFGGKSCIEIRIPTRHLIKRVIDGACEIFWELLPQVEAHKGTSPPSNGSVPSLVSFVVDYCNQLLQDDYRPTMIQVLEIHQNWKHQKFQEELLRKEVRNIVEAVQRNLDAWSKAYEDTSLSYIFLMNNHCHLYKALKGQALGTS
;
A
#
# COMPACT_ATOMS: atom_id res chain seq x y z
N MET A 1 -105.56 22.38 86.66
CA MET A 1 -105.11 21.03 87.04
C MET A 1 -105.12 20.16 85.78
N ALA A 2 -104.26 20.42 84.79
CA ALA A 2 -102.88 19.90 84.67
C ALA A 2 -102.75 18.36 84.64
N GLU A 3 -103.68 17.60 85.24
CA GLU A 3 -103.65 16.14 85.26
C GLU A 3 -104.38 15.51 84.07
N VAL A 4 -105.38 16.19 83.49
CA VAL A 4 -106.15 15.68 82.35
C VAL A 4 -105.36 15.73 81.02
N ASP A 5 -104.57 16.79 80.79
CA ASP A 5 -103.72 16.92 79.59
C ASP A 5 -102.50 15.98 79.61
N SER A 6 -101.97 15.69 80.80
CA SER A 6 -100.86 14.73 81.01
C SER A 6 -101.26 13.32 80.54
N PHE A 7 -102.47 12.88 80.89
CA PHE A 7 -102.95 11.54 80.55
C PHE A 7 -103.24 11.38 79.05
N GLN A 8 -103.80 12.41 78.40
CA GLN A 8 -104.02 12.41 76.94
C GLN A 8 -102.71 12.38 76.15
N ASN A 9 -101.70 13.14 76.58
CA ASN A 9 -100.38 13.13 75.94
C ASN A 9 -99.69 11.77 76.08
N LEU A 10 -99.83 11.08 77.22
CA LEU A 10 -99.27 9.74 77.42
C LEU A 10 -99.99 8.68 76.56
N LEU A 11 -101.30 8.80 76.38
CA LEU A 11 -102.10 7.96 75.48
C LEU A 11 -101.72 8.18 74.01
N ALA A 12 -101.53 9.44 73.60
CA ALA A 12 -101.08 9.78 72.25
C ALA A 12 -99.67 9.25 71.97
N ALA A 13 -98.73 9.38 72.93
CA ALA A 13 -97.38 8.83 72.82
C ALA A 13 -97.39 7.30 72.75
N ARG A 14 -98.24 6.63 73.54
CA ARG A 14 -98.43 5.16 73.49
C ARG A 14 -98.99 4.70 72.16
N MET A 15 -100.00 5.41 71.62
CA MET A 15 -100.56 5.10 70.31
C MET A 15 -99.50 5.29 69.22
N PHE A 16 -98.76 6.41 69.24
CA PHE A 16 -97.68 6.69 68.29
C PHE A 16 -96.57 5.63 68.35
N LEU A 17 -96.13 5.23 69.54
CA LEU A 17 -95.16 4.15 69.74
C LEU A 17 -95.68 2.82 69.20
N LYS A 18 -96.96 2.49 69.43
CA LYS A 18 -97.58 1.27 68.92
C LYS A 18 -97.64 1.27 67.40
N THR A 19 -98.03 2.39 66.79
CA THR A 19 -98.05 2.54 65.32
C THR A 19 -96.64 2.50 64.75
N SER A 20 -95.65 3.09 65.43
CA SER A 20 -94.25 3.06 65.00
C SER A 20 -93.63 1.66 65.14
N LEU A 21 -94.03 0.91 66.17
CA LEU A 21 -93.63 -0.49 66.36
C LEU A 21 -94.25 -1.38 65.28
N GLU A 22 -95.52 -1.19 64.95
CA GLU A 22 -96.18 -1.88 63.83
C GLU A 22 -95.52 -1.55 62.49
N LYS A 23 -95.18 -0.28 62.23
CA LYS A 23 -94.40 0.12 61.04
C LYS A 23 -93.04 -0.58 61.01
N SER A 24 -92.29 -0.58 62.11
CA SER A 24 -91.00 -1.28 62.21
C SER A 24 -91.15 -2.79 61.94
N ARG A 25 -92.22 -3.41 62.45
CA ARG A 25 -92.51 -4.84 62.22
C ARG A 25 -92.87 -5.13 60.75
N THR A 26 -93.58 -4.22 60.08
CA THR A 26 -93.83 -4.35 58.63
C THR A 26 -92.56 -4.21 57.80
N VAL A 27 -91.64 -3.31 58.19
CA VAL A 27 -90.34 -3.17 57.54
C VAL A 27 -89.46 -4.40 57.78
N ALA A 28 -89.44 -4.94 59.00
CA ALA A 28 -88.71 -6.16 59.32
C ALA A 28 -89.22 -7.36 58.49
N SER A 29 -90.55 -7.52 58.35
CA SER A 29 -91.15 -8.54 57.49
C SER A 29 -90.80 -8.34 56.01
N ALA A 30 -90.77 -7.09 55.53
CA ALA A 30 -90.36 -6.79 54.16
C ALA A 30 -88.87 -7.13 53.94
N LEU A 31 -88.01 -6.84 54.91
CA LEU A 31 -86.57 -7.12 54.85
C LEU A 31 -86.30 -8.63 54.84
N GLU A 32 -87.01 -9.39 55.68
CA GLU A 32 -86.92 -10.86 55.74
C GLU A 32 -87.36 -11.50 54.42
N LYS A 33 -88.36 -10.92 53.72
CA LYS A 33 -88.75 -11.34 52.36
C LYS A 33 -87.72 -10.97 51.28
N THR A 34 -86.94 -9.92 51.47
CA THR A 34 -85.87 -9.52 50.53
C THR A 34 -84.55 -10.28 50.71
N GLY A 35 -84.29 -10.84 51.90
CA GLY A 35 -83.12 -11.67 52.18
C GLY A 35 -82.88 -12.81 51.17
N PRO A 36 -83.87 -13.70 50.89
CA PRO A 36 -83.69 -14.78 49.93
C PRO A 36 -83.51 -14.28 48.49
N ARG A 37 -84.10 -13.13 48.12
CA ARG A 37 -83.88 -12.50 46.80
C ARG A 37 -82.45 -11.99 46.65
N LEU A 38 -81.86 -11.45 47.71
CA LEU A 38 -80.48 -10.97 47.68
C LEU A 38 -79.49 -12.14 47.55
N GLU A 39 -79.73 -13.25 48.25
CA GLU A 39 -78.93 -14.46 48.09
C GLU A 39 -79.09 -15.09 46.70
N GLU A 40 -80.30 -15.07 46.11
CA GLU A 40 -80.49 -15.50 44.72
C GLU A 40 -79.70 -14.61 43.73
N ILE A 41 -79.71 -13.29 43.92
CA ILE A 41 -78.92 -12.36 43.10
C ILE A 41 -77.43 -12.64 43.25
N LYS A 42 -76.94 -12.86 44.47
CA LYS A 42 -75.54 -13.17 44.73
C LYS A 42 -75.12 -14.49 44.08
N GLN A 43 -75.98 -15.50 44.13
CA GLN A 43 -75.75 -16.78 43.46
C GLN A 43 -75.72 -16.62 41.94
N ARG A 44 -76.65 -15.85 41.35
CA ARG A 44 -76.65 -15.52 39.92
C ARG A 44 -75.43 -14.68 39.50
N LEU A 45 -74.95 -13.78 40.36
CA LEU A 45 -73.76 -12.99 40.08
C LEU A 45 -72.51 -13.88 40.08
N SER A 46 -72.43 -14.84 41.01
CA SER A 46 -71.33 -15.81 41.06
C SER A 46 -71.33 -16.78 39.88
N SER A 47 -72.51 -17.22 39.42
CA SER A 47 -72.62 -18.06 38.22
C SER A 47 -72.33 -17.28 36.94
N LEU A 48 -72.74 -16.01 36.88
CA LEU A 48 -72.38 -15.11 35.78
C LEU A 48 -70.88 -14.81 35.77
N GLU A 49 -70.25 -14.59 36.93
CA GLU A 49 -68.80 -14.42 37.02
C GLU A 49 -68.06 -15.68 36.57
N ALA A 50 -68.53 -16.86 36.97
CA ALA A 50 -67.99 -18.14 36.53
C ALA A 50 -68.16 -18.36 35.02
N ALA A 51 -69.29 -17.95 34.44
CA ALA A 51 -69.55 -18.03 33.00
C ALA A 51 -68.76 -16.97 32.18
N VAL A 52 -68.46 -15.81 32.77
CA VAL A 52 -67.72 -14.72 32.11
C VAL A 52 -66.20 -14.87 32.26
N ARG A 53 -65.70 -15.56 33.30
CA ARG A 53 -64.26 -15.88 33.47
C ARG A 53 -63.61 -16.49 32.22
N PRO A 54 -64.14 -17.53 31.57
CA PRO A 54 -63.54 -18.09 30.36
C PRO A 54 -63.52 -17.08 29.19
N LEU A 55 -64.56 -16.26 29.02
CA LEU A 55 -64.58 -15.20 28.00
C LEU A 55 -63.55 -14.09 28.28
N ARG A 56 -63.34 -13.71 29.55
CA ARG A 56 -62.27 -12.78 29.94
C ARG A 56 -60.89 -13.39 29.74
N ALA A 57 -60.69 -14.65 30.12
CA ALA A 57 -59.44 -15.36 29.92
C ALA A 57 -59.09 -15.47 28.42
N GLN A 58 -60.09 -15.77 27.57
CA GLN A 58 -59.95 -15.81 26.11
C GLN A 58 -59.63 -14.42 25.52
N LYS A 59 -60.25 -13.35 26.02
CA LYS A 59 -59.93 -11.98 25.60
C LYS A 59 -58.50 -11.58 25.99
N CYS A 60 -58.06 -11.96 27.19
CA CYS A 60 -56.69 -11.70 27.65
C CYS A 60 -55.65 -12.53 26.87
N SER A 61 -55.94 -13.80 26.56
CA SER A 61 -55.06 -14.62 25.72
C SER A 61 -54.99 -14.09 24.29
N LEU A 62 -56.10 -13.66 23.69
CA LEU A 62 -56.12 -12.99 22.38
C LEU A 62 -55.32 -11.67 22.38
N ALA A 63 -55.41 -10.88 23.45
CA ALA A 63 -54.61 -9.65 23.58
C ALA A 63 -53.11 -9.96 23.73
N ALA A 64 -52.74 -11.02 24.47
CA ALA A 64 -51.37 -11.50 24.57
C ALA A 64 -50.85 -12.02 23.22
N VAL A 65 -51.66 -12.83 22.50
CA VAL A 65 -51.38 -13.29 21.13
C VAL A 65 -51.14 -12.11 20.20
N GLY A 66 -51.99 -11.08 20.22
CA GLY A 66 -51.79 -9.85 19.44
C GLY A 66 -50.50 -9.10 19.78
N GLY A 67 -50.11 -9.07 21.06
CA GLY A 67 -48.84 -8.50 21.53
C GLY A 67 -47.61 -9.27 21.04
N HIS A 68 -47.63 -10.60 21.08
CA HIS A 68 -46.54 -11.45 20.59
C HIS A 68 -46.42 -11.39 19.06
N ILE A 69 -47.55 -11.40 18.33
CA ILE A 69 -47.57 -11.27 16.87
C ILE A 69 -47.04 -9.91 16.42
N SER A 70 -47.51 -8.81 17.01
CA SER A 70 -47.05 -7.47 16.63
C SER A 70 -45.55 -7.26 16.89
N ARG A 71 -45.01 -7.89 17.94
CA ARG A 71 -43.59 -7.85 18.28
C ARG A 71 -42.69 -8.59 17.28
N ALA A 72 -43.17 -9.65 16.64
CA ALA A 72 -42.39 -10.41 15.65
C ALA A 72 -42.62 -9.94 14.20
N VAL A 73 -43.86 -9.59 13.84
CA VAL A 73 -44.23 -9.22 12.48
C VAL A 73 -43.63 -7.87 12.06
N GLY A 74 -43.53 -6.89 12.97
CA GLY A 74 -42.92 -5.59 12.68
C GLY A 74 -41.46 -5.69 12.21
N PRO A 75 -40.58 -6.34 13.00
CA PRO A 75 -39.20 -6.58 12.60
C PRO A 75 -39.05 -7.46 11.34
N ALA A 76 -39.87 -8.51 11.21
CA ALA A 76 -39.86 -9.36 10.01
C ALA A 76 -40.25 -8.57 8.74
N ALA A 77 -41.24 -7.68 8.83
CA ALA A 77 -41.62 -6.80 7.73
C ALA A 77 -40.53 -5.77 7.40
N ALA A 78 -39.77 -5.30 8.39
CA ALA A 78 -38.62 -4.42 8.16
C ALA A 78 -37.49 -5.14 7.41
N VAL A 79 -37.19 -6.40 7.79
CA VAL A 79 -36.22 -7.26 7.09
C VAL A 79 -36.64 -7.47 5.62
N LEU A 80 -37.91 -7.78 5.36
CA LEU A 80 -38.43 -7.93 4.00
C LEU A 80 -38.32 -6.64 3.17
N LYS A 81 -38.61 -5.48 3.75
CA LYS A 81 -38.44 -4.19 3.05
C LYS A 81 -36.98 -3.89 2.69
N VAL A 82 -36.03 -4.24 3.56
CA VAL A 82 -34.59 -4.10 3.26
C VAL A 82 -34.19 -5.06 2.15
N PHE A 83 -34.74 -6.27 2.14
CA PHE A 83 -34.52 -7.24 1.07
C PHE A 83 -35.05 -6.76 -0.28
N ASP A 84 -36.28 -6.24 -0.34
CA ASP A 84 -36.85 -5.64 -1.55
C ASP A 84 -36.00 -4.46 -2.06
N ALA A 85 -35.44 -3.67 -1.13
CA ALA A 85 -34.52 -2.60 -1.48
C ALA A 85 -33.21 -3.13 -2.09
N ILE A 86 -32.66 -4.25 -1.61
CA ILE A 86 -31.47 -4.89 -2.19
C ILE A 86 -31.75 -5.36 -3.63
N HIS A 87 -32.87 -6.04 -3.88
CA HIS A 87 -33.25 -6.42 -5.25
C HIS A 87 -33.46 -5.20 -6.16
N GLY A 88 -33.96 -4.09 -5.63
CA GLY A 88 -34.01 -2.81 -6.36
C GLY A 88 -32.62 -2.26 -6.72
N LEU A 89 -31.61 -2.49 -5.87
CA LEU A 89 -30.22 -2.07 -6.09
C LEU A 89 -29.48 -2.99 -7.07
N GLU A 90 -29.84 -4.27 -7.20
CA GLU A 90 -29.21 -5.23 -8.14
C GLU A 90 -29.21 -4.74 -9.59
N LYS A 91 -30.32 -4.13 -10.01
CA LYS A 91 -30.44 -3.54 -11.36
C LYS A 91 -29.47 -2.37 -11.57
N SER A 92 -29.15 -1.63 -10.51
CA SER A 92 -28.18 -0.51 -10.53
C SER A 92 -26.73 -0.98 -10.35
N LEU A 93 -26.50 -2.16 -9.79
CA LEU A 93 -25.17 -2.79 -9.69
C LEU A 93 -24.77 -3.51 -10.98
N SER A 94 -25.77 -3.86 -11.81
CA SER A 94 -25.57 -4.43 -13.12
C SER A 94 -25.04 -3.42 -14.14
N SER A 95 -25.27 -2.10 -13.95
CA SER A 95 -24.67 -1.07 -14.80
C SER A 95 -23.17 -0.93 -14.58
N ASP A 96 -22.46 -0.51 -15.63
CA ASP A 96 -21.01 -0.33 -15.59
C ASP A 96 -20.61 0.89 -14.75
N PRO A 97 -19.55 0.81 -13.91
CA PRO A 97 -19.14 1.92 -13.06
C PRO A 97 -18.40 3.04 -13.83
N THR A 98 -18.23 2.87 -15.16
CA THR A 98 -17.55 3.79 -16.08
C THR A 98 -18.20 5.18 -16.15
N SER A 99 -19.52 5.25 -16.04
CA SER A 99 -20.32 6.46 -16.27
C SER A 99 -20.51 7.32 -15.02
N ASP A 100 -20.71 6.70 -13.85
CA ASP A 100 -20.83 7.38 -12.55
C ASP A 100 -20.23 6.54 -11.41
N LEU A 101 -18.91 6.65 -11.24
CA LEU A 101 -18.18 5.92 -10.20
C LEU A 101 -18.67 6.28 -8.79
N TYR A 102 -18.93 7.56 -8.51
CA TYR A 102 -19.34 7.98 -7.15
C TYR A 102 -20.76 7.51 -6.83
N GLY A 103 -21.67 7.53 -7.80
CA GLY A 103 -22.99 6.92 -7.67
C GLY A 103 -22.90 5.42 -7.44
N TYR A 104 -22.05 4.72 -8.20
CA TYR A 104 -21.83 3.28 -8.02
C TYR A 104 -21.26 2.94 -6.63
N LEU A 105 -20.25 3.68 -6.15
CA LEU A 105 -19.68 3.50 -4.81
C LEU A 105 -20.70 3.78 -3.69
N LEU A 106 -21.66 4.68 -3.91
CA LEU A 106 -22.76 4.90 -2.96
C LEU A 106 -23.74 3.73 -2.95
N VAL A 107 -24.07 3.17 -4.11
CA VAL A 107 -24.91 1.98 -4.24
C VAL A 107 -24.27 0.77 -3.56
N VAL A 108 -22.96 0.56 -3.75
CA VAL A 108 -22.20 -0.50 -3.07
C VAL A 108 -22.23 -0.31 -1.56
N LYS A 109 -22.07 0.92 -1.04
CA LYS A 109 -22.20 1.19 0.41
C LYS A 109 -23.57 0.86 0.96
N ARG A 110 -24.62 1.24 0.24
CA ARG A 110 -26.00 0.94 0.65
C ARG A 110 -26.23 -0.57 0.67
N LEU A 111 -25.66 -1.30 -0.28
CA LEU A 111 -25.70 -2.76 -0.28
C LEU A 111 -24.94 -3.34 0.93
N GLU A 112 -23.73 -2.85 1.24
CA GLU A 112 -22.96 -3.28 2.41
C GLU A 112 -23.75 -3.06 3.73
N GLU A 113 -24.35 -1.88 3.89
CA GLU A 113 -25.15 -1.53 5.07
C GLU A 113 -26.42 -2.38 5.16
N ALA A 114 -27.10 -2.61 4.04
CA ALA A 114 -28.29 -3.46 3.97
C ALA A 114 -27.96 -4.92 4.30
N LEU A 115 -26.87 -5.47 3.75
CA LEU A 115 -26.42 -6.83 4.05
C LEU A 115 -25.97 -6.99 5.51
N ARG A 116 -25.28 -5.99 6.08
CA ARG A 116 -24.95 -5.99 7.51
C ARG A 116 -26.20 -5.98 8.38
N PHE A 117 -27.18 -5.16 8.03
CA PHE A 117 -28.46 -5.10 8.74
C PHE A 117 -29.21 -6.44 8.65
N LEU A 118 -29.25 -7.08 7.48
CA LEU A 118 -29.84 -8.41 7.31
C LEU A 118 -29.09 -9.45 8.16
N ALA A 119 -27.76 -9.48 8.12
CA ALA A 119 -26.97 -10.42 8.92
C ALA A 119 -27.26 -10.33 10.43
N GLU A 120 -27.42 -9.12 10.96
CA GLU A 120 -27.70 -8.87 12.38
C GLU A 120 -29.15 -9.17 12.76
N ASN A 121 -30.11 -8.90 11.87
CA ASN A 121 -31.54 -8.91 12.20
C ASN A 121 -32.30 -10.14 11.66
N CYS A 122 -31.83 -10.82 10.62
CA CYS A 122 -32.47 -12.03 10.07
C CYS A 122 -32.49 -13.16 11.09
N GLY A 123 -31.38 -13.41 11.79
CA GLY A 123 -31.32 -14.45 12.81
C GLY A 123 -32.19 -14.16 14.04
N LEU A 124 -32.45 -12.87 14.35
CA LEU A 124 -33.39 -12.47 15.41
C LEU A 124 -34.84 -12.56 14.92
N ALA A 125 -35.12 -12.13 13.70
CA ALA A 125 -36.44 -12.20 13.10
C ALA A 125 -36.92 -13.65 12.93
N ILE A 126 -36.03 -14.57 12.53
CA ILE A 126 -36.33 -16.01 12.44
C ILE A 126 -36.70 -16.55 13.82
N ARG A 127 -35.89 -16.28 14.85
CA ARG A 127 -36.17 -16.71 16.23
C ARG A 127 -37.50 -16.15 16.75
N TRP A 128 -37.77 -14.86 16.52
CA TRP A 128 -39.05 -14.27 16.94
C TRP A 128 -40.26 -14.85 16.21
N LEU A 129 -40.11 -15.22 14.93
CA LEU A 129 -41.18 -15.88 14.18
C LEU A 129 -41.35 -17.34 14.62
N GLU A 130 -40.27 -18.04 14.96
CA GLU A 130 -40.30 -19.39 15.55
C GLU A 130 -41.03 -19.36 16.90
N ASP A 131 -40.69 -18.42 17.79
CA ASP A 131 -41.33 -18.23 19.09
C ASP A 131 -42.84 -17.96 18.93
N VAL A 132 -43.24 -17.17 17.92
CA VAL A 132 -44.65 -16.90 17.62
C VAL A 132 -45.35 -18.15 17.07
N VAL A 133 -44.69 -18.95 16.23
CA VAL A 133 -45.26 -20.21 15.72
C VAL A 133 -45.43 -21.23 16.84
N GLU A 134 -44.46 -21.35 17.75
CA GLU A 134 -44.54 -22.23 18.92
C GLU A 134 -45.66 -21.78 19.86
N PHE A 135 -45.72 -20.49 20.19
CA PHE A 135 -46.78 -19.92 21.02
C PHE A 135 -48.18 -20.12 20.42
N LEU A 136 -48.34 -20.02 19.09
CA LEU A 136 -49.62 -20.25 18.42
C LEU A 136 -50.04 -21.73 18.44
N LYS A 137 -49.08 -22.66 18.39
CA LYS A 137 -49.33 -24.10 18.53
C LYS A 137 -49.76 -24.46 19.96
N ASP A 138 -49.09 -23.89 20.96
CA ASP A 138 -49.35 -24.18 22.37
C ASP A 138 -50.69 -23.62 22.86
N ASN A 139 -51.16 -22.50 22.30
CA ASN A 139 -52.43 -21.88 22.69
C ASN A 139 -53.66 -22.40 21.92
N GLY A 140 -53.51 -23.45 21.09
CA GLY A 140 -54.64 -24.12 20.45
C GLY A 140 -55.45 -23.23 19.50
N VAL A 141 -54.87 -22.17 18.93
CA VAL A 141 -55.51 -21.33 17.90
C VAL A 141 -55.44 -22.07 16.55
N THR A 142 -56.06 -23.24 16.49
CA THR A 142 -55.98 -24.18 15.36
C THR A 142 -56.96 -23.87 14.24
N ASP A 143 -57.98 -23.04 14.47
CA ASP A 143 -59.06 -22.87 13.49
C ASP A 143 -58.72 -21.95 12.32
N ASP A 144 -57.66 -21.14 12.45
CA ASP A 144 -57.28 -20.16 11.45
C ASP A 144 -55.99 -20.59 10.71
N HIS A 145 -56.07 -21.78 10.09
CA HIS A 145 -55.02 -22.43 9.29
C HIS A 145 -54.30 -21.49 8.29
N ARG A 146 -54.97 -20.43 7.85
CA ARG A 146 -54.44 -19.45 6.90
C ARG A 146 -53.33 -18.59 7.50
N TYR A 147 -53.45 -18.18 8.76
CA TYR A 147 -52.44 -17.33 9.41
C TYR A 147 -51.20 -18.12 9.78
N LEU A 148 -51.38 -19.33 10.34
CA LEU A 148 -50.28 -20.22 10.66
C LEU A 148 -49.54 -20.65 9.37
N SER A 149 -50.27 -20.88 8.27
CA SER A 149 -49.67 -21.11 6.96
C SER A 149 -48.88 -19.90 6.44
N ASN A 150 -49.40 -18.68 6.57
CA ASN A 150 -48.70 -17.47 6.12
C ASN A 150 -47.44 -17.15 6.94
N VAL A 151 -47.49 -17.34 8.25
CA VAL A 151 -46.32 -17.18 9.13
C VAL A 151 -45.28 -18.26 8.84
N THR A 152 -45.71 -19.51 8.66
CA THR A 152 -44.80 -20.61 8.29
C THR A 152 -44.18 -20.41 6.90
N LYS A 153 -44.94 -19.88 5.93
CA LYS A 153 -44.42 -19.50 4.61
C LYS A 153 -43.40 -18.36 4.72
N SER A 154 -43.67 -17.33 5.50
CA SER A 154 -42.75 -16.21 5.72
C SER A 154 -41.46 -16.67 6.42
N LEU A 155 -41.58 -17.60 7.37
CA LEU A 155 -40.46 -18.23 8.07
C LEU A 155 -39.63 -19.10 7.11
N ASN A 156 -40.27 -19.88 6.24
CA ASN A 156 -39.58 -20.64 5.20
C ASN A 156 -38.88 -19.75 4.18
N ILE A 157 -39.51 -18.66 3.75
CA ILE A 157 -38.87 -17.65 2.89
C ILE A 157 -37.65 -17.07 3.60
N LEU A 158 -37.74 -16.66 4.87
CA LEU A 158 -36.60 -16.13 5.60
C LEU A 158 -35.47 -17.16 5.82
N ARG A 159 -35.79 -18.44 6.02
CA ARG A 159 -34.79 -19.52 6.11
C ARG A 159 -34.14 -19.83 4.76
N GLU A 160 -34.92 -19.85 3.67
CA GLU A 160 -34.39 -19.98 2.31
C GLU A 160 -33.52 -18.77 1.95
N LEU A 161 -33.91 -17.58 2.37
CA LEU A 161 -33.15 -16.35 2.20
C LEU A 161 -31.85 -16.38 3.00
N GLN A 162 -31.87 -16.81 4.27
CA GLN A 162 -30.66 -17.02 5.06
C GLN A 162 -29.74 -18.05 4.39
N ALA A 163 -30.29 -19.17 3.93
CA ALA A 163 -29.51 -20.19 3.22
C ALA A 163 -29.01 -19.71 1.84
N SER A 164 -29.67 -18.74 1.22
CA SER A 164 -29.24 -18.08 -0.02
C SER A 164 -28.17 -17.02 0.24
N GLU A 165 -28.23 -16.30 1.37
CA GLU A 165 -27.21 -15.35 1.82
C GLU A 165 -25.93 -16.11 2.22
N GLU A 166 -26.07 -17.23 2.95
CA GLU A 166 -24.97 -18.13 3.28
C GLU A 166 -24.32 -18.73 2.01
N ARG A 167 -25.12 -19.07 0.99
CA ARG A 167 -24.60 -19.48 -0.33
C ARG A 167 -23.96 -18.33 -1.11
N ALA A 168 -24.52 -17.12 -1.06
CA ALA A 168 -23.95 -15.93 -1.69
C ALA A 168 -22.63 -15.50 -1.01
N ARG A 169 -22.44 -15.80 0.27
CA ARG A 169 -21.14 -15.65 0.95
C ARG A 169 -20.10 -16.67 0.50
N LEU A 170 -20.53 -17.85 0.04
CA LEU A 170 -19.66 -18.93 -0.43
C LEU A 170 -19.31 -18.81 -1.93
N ASP A 171 -20.24 -18.37 -2.78
CA ASP A 171 -20.04 -18.17 -4.23
C ASP A 171 -19.62 -16.73 -4.60
N GLY A 172 -19.23 -15.91 -3.63
CA GLY A 172 -18.81 -14.52 -3.82
C GLY A 172 -19.95 -13.50 -3.99
N GLY A 173 -21.15 -13.91 -4.37
CA GLY A 173 -22.37 -13.09 -4.30
C GLY A 173 -22.34 -11.77 -5.11
N LEU A 174 -23.45 -11.02 -5.04
CA LEU A 174 -23.61 -9.73 -5.72
C LEU A 174 -22.57 -8.68 -5.27
N LEU A 175 -22.13 -8.77 -4.02
CA LEU A 175 -21.18 -7.84 -3.45
C LEU A 175 -19.75 -8.07 -3.99
N SER A 176 -19.29 -9.33 -4.09
CA SER A 176 -17.96 -9.55 -4.69
C SER A 176 -17.96 -9.34 -6.19
N ALA A 177 -19.05 -9.64 -6.91
CA ALA A 177 -19.20 -9.26 -8.31
C ALA A 177 -19.12 -7.73 -8.53
N ALA A 178 -19.68 -6.95 -7.60
CA ALA A 178 -19.55 -5.48 -7.63
C ALA A 178 -18.11 -5.03 -7.33
N TYR A 179 -17.40 -5.68 -6.42
CA TYR A 179 -15.98 -5.43 -6.19
C TYR A 179 -15.10 -5.83 -7.37
N ASP A 180 -15.41 -6.93 -8.06
CA ASP A 180 -14.68 -7.36 -9.26
C ASP A 180 -14.86 -6.33 -10.39
N LYS A 181 -16.06 -5.75 -10.53
CA LYS A 181 -16.29 -4.62 -11.43
C LYS A 181 -15.49 -3.38 -11.04
N LEU A 182 -15.41 -3.07 -9.74
CA LEU A 182 -14.59 -1.95 -9.26
C LEU A 182 -13.09 -2.18 -9.48
N GLU A 183 -12.60 -3.40 -9.32
CA GLU A 183 -11.21 -3.77 -9.65
C GLU A 183 -10.96 -3.71 -11.16
N THR A 184 -11.94 -4.08 -11.98
CA THR A 184 -11.86 -3.95 -13.43
C THR A 184 -11.81 -2.48 -13.84
N GLU A 185 -12.61 -1.61 -13.22
CA GLU A 185 -12.54 -0.16 -13.44
C GLU A 185 -11.23 0.45 -12.94
N TYR A 186 -10.73 -0.01 -11.79
CA TYR A 186 -9.43 0.39 -11.28
C TYR A 186 -8.32 0.08 -12.29
N ARG A 187 -8.32 -1.15 -12.83
CA ARG A 187 -7.42 -1.59 -13.89
C ARG A 187 -7.59 -0.76 -15.17
N ARG A 188 -8.83 -0.47 -15.59
CA ARG A 188 -9.13 0.33 -16.78
C ARG A 188 -8.62 1.76 -16.63
N LEU A 189 -8.88 2.40 -15.49
CA LEU A 189 -8.40 3.77 -15.19
C LEU A 189 -6.87 3.85 -15.21
N LEU A 190 -6.18 2.84 -14.68
CA LEU A 190 -4.73 2.77 -14.71
C LEU A 190 -4.19 2.47 -16.12
N GLY A 191 -4.86 1.63 -16.89
CA GLY A 191 -4.46 1.27 -18.26
C GLY A 191 -4.66 2.40 -19.27
N GLU A 192 -5.84 3.04 -19.29
CA GLU A 192 -6.17 4.13 -20.23
C GLU A 192 -5.30 5.38 -20.01
N ASN A 193 -4.90 5.64 -18.77
CA ASN A 193 -4.08 6.79 -18.42
C ASN A 193 -2.59 6.42 -18.20
N GLY A 194 -2.22 5.17 -18.48
CA GLY A 194 -0.88 4.61 -18.26
C GLY A 194 -0.01 4.51 -19.50
N VAL A 195 -0.46 5.01 -20.67
CA VAL A 195 0.24 4.80 -21.95
C VAL A 195 1.69 5.30 -21.87
N PRO A 196 2.69 4.46 -22.22
CA PRO A 196 4.08 4.88 -22.32
C PRO A 196 4.22 6.01 -23.35
N LEU A 197 4.74 7.16 -22.94
CA LEU A 197 5.00 8.26 -23.86
C LEU A 197 6.16 7.86 -24.80
N PRO A 198 6.06 8.13 -26.10
CA PRO A 198 7.13 7.82 -27.05
C PRO A 198 8.38 8.67 -26.74
N ILE A 199 9.51 7.98 -26.61
CA ILE A 199 10.83 8.60 -26.45
C ILE A 199 11.25 9.14 -27.81
N ILE A 200 11.12 10.45 -28.03
CA ILE A 200 11.71 11.10 -29.21
C ILE A 200 13.16 11.42 -28.89
N SER A 201 14.06 10.84 -29.68
CA SER A 201 15.49 11.10 -29.65
C SER A 201 15.84 12.53 -30.07
N SER A 202 16.92 13.02 -29.45
CA SER A 202 17.80 14.14 -29.81
C SER A 202 17.31 15.59 -29.62
N SER A 203 18.01 16.27 -28.71
CA SER A 203 18.14 17.73 -28.52
C SER A 203 16.87 18.53 -28.20
N SER A 204 16.88 19.10 -26.98
CA SER A 204 16.05 20.23 -26.53
C SER A 204 14.52 20.04 -26.53
N SER A 205 14.00 19.41 -25.47
CA SER A 205 12.80 19.88 -24.76
C SER A 205 12.56 19.00 -23.53
N ILE A 206 12.67 19.61 -22.35
CA ILE A 206 12.30 19.05 -21.06
C ILE A 206 10.78 18.85 -21.07
N VAL A 207 10.31 17.60 -21.15
CA VAL A 207 8.91 17.28 -20.88
C VAL A 207 8.86 16.07 -19.97
N ALA A 208 8.49 16.33 -18.71
CA ALA A 208 8.27 15.35 -17.67
C ALA A 208 7.11 14.40 -18.04
N PRO A 209 7.15 13.13 -17.60
CA PRO A 209 6.07 12.19 -17.86
C PRO A 209 4.72 12.60 -17.26
N SER A 210 3.66 12.11 -17.90
CA SER A 210 2.26 12.27 -17.50
C SER A 210 2.01 11.85 -16.05
N SER A 211 1.88 12.84 -15.17
CA SER A 211 1.16 12.68 -13.90
C SER A 211 -0.28 12.29 -14.22
N LEU A 212 -0.79 11.21 -13.62
CA LEU A 212 -2.21 10.86 -13.72
C LEU A 212 -3.03 12.11 -13.36
N PRO A 213 -4.05 12.49 -14.15
CA PRO A 213 -4.85 13.65 -13.82
C PRO A 213 -5.40 13.54 -12.39
N VAL A 214 -5.43 14.66 -11.66
CA VAL A 214 -5.86 14.68 -10.24
C VAL A 214 -7.24 14.02 -10.05
N PHE A 215 -8.14 14.17 -11.02
CA PHE A 215 -9.46 13.52 -10.97
C PHE A 215 -9.37 11.98 -11.04
N VAL A 216 -8.40 11.42 -11.76
CA VAL A 216 -8.14 9.97 -11.82
C VAL A 216 -7.60 9.50 -10.48
N ILE A 217 -6.63 10.22 -9.90
CA ILE A 217 -6.07 9.90 -8.57
C ILE A 217 -7.18 9.89 -7.52
N GLN A 218 -8.07 10.90 -7.51
CA GLN A 218 -9.22 10.95 -6.59
C GLN A 218 -10.18 9.77 -6.76
N LYS A 219 -10.42 9.33 -8.01
CA LYS A 219 -11.23 8.14 -8.30
C LYS A 219 -10.55 6.86 -7.82
N LEU A 220 -9.24 6.72 -8.04
CA LEU A 220 -8.44 5.57 -7.56
C LEU A 220 -8.45 5.50 -6.03
N GLN A 221 -8.19 6.62 -5.35
CA GLN A 221 -8.26 6.71 -3.88
C GLN A 221 -9.64 6.27 -3.36
N ALA A 222 -10.73 6.74 -3.99
CA ALA A 222 -12.09 6.38 -3.57
C ALA A 222 -12.38 4.88 -3.73
N ILE A 223 -11.87 4.23 -4.79
CA ILE A 223 -11.98 2.78 -4.98
C ILE A 223 -11.16 2.04 -3.93
N ILE A 224 -9.92 2.48 -3.68
CA ILE A 224 -9.01 1.84 -2.74
C ILE A 224 -9.55 1.90 -1.30
N GLU A 225 -10.09 3.05 -0.87
CA GLU A 225 -10.72 3.19 0.46
C GLU A 225 -11.84 2.16 0.66
N ARG A 226 -12.61 1.88 -0.39
CA ARG A 226 -13.72 0.93 -0.35
C ARG A 226 -13.26 -0.51 -0.33
N LEU A 227 -12.26 -0.85 -1.13
CA LEU A 227 -11.71 -2.20 -1.17
C LEU A 227 -10.91 -2.51 0.11
N ARG A 228 -10.32 -1.49 0.76
CA ARG A 228 -9.72 -1.61 2.09
C ARG A 228 -10.73 -2.01 3.16
N ALA A 229 -11.92 -1.40 3.17
CA ALA A 229 -12.97 -1.73 4.14
C ALA A 229 -13.46 -3.20 4.04
N ASN A 230 -13.17 -3.87 2.92
CA ASN A 230 -13.61 -5.22 2.59
C ASN A 230 -12.46 -6.23 2.45
N ASN A 231 -11.27 -5.94 3.00
CA ASN A 231 -10.09 -6.81 2.99
C ASN A 231 -9.54 -7.21 1.60
N ARG A 232 -9.86 -6.46 0.53
CA ARG A 232 -9.38 -6.72 -0.85
C ARG A 232 -8.25 -5.79 -1.31
N LEU A 233 -7.59 -5.13 -0.36
CA LEU A 233 -6.55 -4.14 -0.66
C LEU A 233 -5.35 -4.75 -1.41
N GLU A 234 -5.00 -6.00 -1.10
CA GLU A 234 -3.83 -6.68 -1.68
C GLU A 234 -3.95 -6.87 -3.20
N ASN A 235 -5.15 -7.18 -3.71
CA ASN A 235 -5.42 -7.31 -5.14
C ASN A 235 -5.31 -5.97 -5.89
N CYS A 236 -5.65 -4.87 -5.22
CA CYS A 236 -5.51 -3.52 -5.77
C CYS A 236 -4.05 -3.12 -5.85
N ILE A 237 -3.29 -3.43 -4.80
CA ILE A 237 -1.85 -3.17 -4.73
C ILE A 237 -1.13 -3.98 -5.81
N SER A 238 -1.40 -5.28 -5.93
CA SER A 238 -0.77 -6.12 -6.97
C SER A 238 -1.11 -5.62 -8.37
N THR A 239 -2.39 -5.34 -8.66
CA THR A 239 -2.80 -4.80 -9.97
C THR A 239 -2.16 -3.44 -10.26
N TYR A 240 -2.05 -2.56 -9.25
CA TYR A 240 -1.37 -1.27 -9.41
C TYR A 240 0.11 -1.45 -9.73
N ILE A 241 0.79 -2.30 -8.98
CA ILE A 241 2.20 -2.62 -9.16
C ILE A 241 2.42 -3.19 -10.55
N ASP A 242 1.63 -4.17 -10.99
CA ASP A 242 1.80 -4.84 -12.29
C ASP A 242 1.62 -3.87 -13.47
N ILE A 243 0.62 -2.98 -13.42
CA ILE A 243 0.37 -2.02 -14.51
C ILE A 243 1.45 -0.95 -14.53
N ARG A 244 1.76 -0.35 -13.36
CA ARG A 244 2.77 0.71 -13.29
C ARG A 244 4.17 0.19 -13.57
N SER A 245 4.54 -0.98 -13.05
CA SER A 245 5.84 -1.60 -13.35
C SER A 245 5.96 -1.89 -14.85
N SER A 246 4.93 -2.44 -15.49
CA SER A 246 4.93 -2.65 -16.94
C SER A 246 5.10 -1.34 -17.73
N ASN A 247 4.47 -0.24 -17.30
CA ASN A 247 4.63 1.06 -17.96
C ASN A 247 6.06 1.60 -17.81
N VAL A 248 6.67 1.47 -16.63
CA VAL A 248 8.06 1.89 -16.39
C VAL A 248 9.03 0.99 -17.17
N THR A 249 8.79 -0.32 -17.22
CA THR A 249 9.57 -1.27 -18.03
C THR A 249 9.52 -0.87 -19.49
N ALA A 250 8.33 -0.60 -20.05
CA ALA A 250 8.20 -0.17 -21.45
C ALA A 250 8.94 1.16 -21.73
N CYS A 251 8.92 2.10 -20.79
CA CYS A 251 9.70 3.34 -20.88
C CYS A 251 11.21 3.07 -20.84
N LEU A 252 11.66 2.12 -20.03
CA LEU A 252 13.08 1.75 -19.92
C LEU A 252 13.55 0.99 -21.16
N GLU A 253 12.79 0.02 -21.65
CA GLU A 253 13.08 -0.74 -22.88
C GLU A 253 13.19 0.18 -24.11
N ALA A 254 12.36 1.22 -24.19
CA ALA A 254 12.41 2.21 -25.27
C ALA A 254 13.73 3.02 -25.31
N LEU A 255 14.53 3.02 -24.23
CA LEU A 255 15.87 3.64 -24.22
C LEU A 255 16.94 2.76 -24.90
N GLY A 256 16.63 1.52 -25.28
CA GLY A 256 17.58 0.59 -25.89
C GLY A 256 18.63 0.13 -24.88
N LEU A 257 18.19 -0.63 -23.88
CA LEU A 257 19.03 -1.07 -22.75
C LEU A 257 19.85 -2.34 -23.02
N ASP A 258 19.94 -2.79 -24.27
CA ASP A 258 20.68 -4.01 -24.66
C ASP A 258 22.13 -4.03 -24.16
N TYR A 259 22.74 -2.85 -23.97
CA TYR A 259 24.10 -2.73 -23.44
C TYR A 259 24.22 -3.10 -21.94
N LEU A 260 23.12 -3.12 -21.18
CA LEU A 260 23.13 -3.51 -19.77
C LEU A 260 23.31 -5.01 -19.57
N GLU A 261 22.93 -5.82 -20.57
CA GLU A 261 23.01 -7.29 -20.53
C GLU A 261 24.37 -7.84 -20.99
N ILE A 262 25.32 -6.96 -21.31
CA ILE A 262 26.65 -7.34 -21.77
C ILE A 262 27.34 -8.22 -20.72
N SER A 263 27.78 -9.41 -21.15
CA SER A 263 28.56 -10.32 -20.30
C SER A 263 29.97 -9.78 -20.04
N ILE A 264 30.60 -10.19 -18.93
CA ILE A 264 31.98 -9.76 -18.59
C ILE A 264 32.96 -10.05 -19.75
N PHE A 265 32.80 -11.19 -20.41
CA PHE A 265 33.67 -11.61 -21.52
C PHE A 265 33.52 -10.72 -22.76
N GLU A 266 32.28 -10.31 -23.08
CA GLU A 266 32.03 -9.37 -24.16
C GLU A 266 32.51 -7.97 -23.80
N PHE A 267 32.31 -7.55 -22.55
CA PHE A 267 32.77 -6.26 -22.03
C PHE A 267 34.29 -6.10 -22.20
N ASP A 268 35.06 -7.12 -21.83
CA ASP A 268 36.53 -7.13 -21.94
C ASP A 268 37.04 -7.06 -23.39
N ASN A 269 36.23 -7.46 -24.37
CA ASN A 269 36.60 -7.48 -25.80
C ASN A 269 35.98 -6.30 -26.58
N PHE A 270 35.08 -5.52 -25.98
CA PHE A 270 34.32 -4.48 -26.66
C PHE A 270 35.13 -3.19 -26.83
N GLN A 271 35.33 -2.73 -28.08
CA GLN A 271 36.05 -1.47 -28.33
C GLN A 271 35.23 -0.21 -27.93
N ASN A 272 33.91 -0.34 -27.74
CA ASN A 272 32.99 0.76 -27.43
C ASN A 272 32.62 0.89 -25.93
N MET A 273 33.50 0.47 -25.01
CA MET A 273 33.21 0.50 -23.56
C MET A 273 32.88 1.91 -23.03
N GLU A 274 33.54 2.94 -23.54
CA GLU A 274 33.38 4.31 -23.03
C GLU A 274 32.01 4.91 -23.39
N SER A 275 31.50 4.62 -24.60
CA SER A 275 30.16 5.06 -25.01
C SER A 275 29.05 4.37 -24.22
N SER A 276 29.23 3.10 -23.83
CA SER A 276 28.27 2.40 -22.97
C SER A 276 28.19 3.01 -21.57
N ILE A 277 29.31 3.48 -20.99
CA ILE A 277 29.30 4.15 -19.68
C ILE A 277 28.68 5.56 -19.77
N ASP A 278 28.88 6.26 -20.88
CA ASP A 278 28.19 7.52 -21.16
C ASP A 278 26.67 7.36 -21.26
N LEU A 279 26.22 6.34 -22.01
CA LEU A 279 24.81 6.00 -22.12
C LEU A 279 24.26 5.57 -20.76
N TRP A 280 24.97 4.71 -20.03
CA TRP A 280 24.61 4.31 -18.67
C TRP A 280 24.41 5.51 -17.75
N SER A 281 25.31 6.49 -17.79
CA SER A 281 25.21 7.67 -16.93
C SER A 281 23.96 8.51 -17.24
N LYS A 282 23.70 8.75 -18.53
CA LYS A 282 22.51 9.50 -18.99
C LYS A 282 21.21 8.77 -18.68
N HIS A 283 21.17 7.46 -18.94
CA HIS A 283 19.98 6.65 -18.72
C HIS A 283 19.69 6.46 -17.22
N LEU A 284 20.72 6.32 -16.38
CA LEU A 284 20.54 6.24 -14.93
C LEU A 284 20.01 7.58 -14.37
N GLU A 285 20.57 8.70 -14.82
CA GLU A 285 20.06 10.03 -14.42
C GLU A 285 18.60 10.21 -14.86
N TYR A 286 18.27 9.83 -16.10
CA TYR A 286 16.90 9.90 -16.60
C TYR A 286 15.93 9.01 -15.80
N ALA A 287 16.31 7.75 -15.57
CA ALA A 287 15.51 6.81 -14.81
C ALA A 287 15.23 7.29 -13.39
N MET A 288 16.23 7.87 -12.72
CA MET A 288 16.09 8.41 -11.36
C MET A 288 15.23 9.67 -11.32
N LYS A 289 15.58 10.69 -12.12
CA LYS A 289 15.00 12.03 -11.99
C LYS A 289 13.66 12.19 -12.70
N ASN A 290 13.40 11.42 -13.75
CA ASN A 290 12.20 11.60 -14.59
C ASN A 290 11.21 10.44 -14.48
N LEU A 291 11.66 9.19 -14.29
CA LEU A 291 10.75 8.04 -14.18
C LEU A 291 10.42 7.73 -12.71
N LEU A 292 11.42 7.33 -11.94
CA LEU A 292 11.24 6.88 -10.56
C LEU A 292 10.76 8.01 -9.65
N GLU A 293 11.20 9.24 -9.88
CA GLU A 293 10.69 10.40 -9.14
C GLU A 293 9.18 10.57 -9.28
N LEU A 294 8.66 10.42 -10.50
CA LEU A 294 7.23 10.58 -10.74
C LEU A 294 6.43 9.40 -10.21
N GLU A 295 6.95 8.18 -10.31
CA GLU A 295 6.30 7.02 -9.68
C GLU A 295 6.31 7.14 -8.16
N TYR A 296 7.37 7.68 -7.56
CA TYR A 296 7.45 7.94 -6.12
C TYR A 296 6.36 8.92 -5.67
N GLN A 297 6.23 10.05 -6.38
CA GLN A 297 5.18 11.04 -6.12
C GLN A 297 3.79 10.43 -6.32
N LEU A 298 3.59 9.68 -7.41
CA LEU A 298 2.30 9.07 -7.72
C LEU A 298 1.89 8.01 -6.70
N CYS A 299 2.81 7.16 -6.25
CA CYS A 299 2.55 6.21 -5.17
C CYS A 299 2.12 6.93 -3.90
N ASN A 300 2.79 8.03 -3.54
CA ASN A 300 2.41 8.82 -2.37
C ASN A 300 1.02 9.44 -2.53
N ASP A 301 0.70 9.98 -3.70
CA ASP A 301 -0.60 10.58 -3.98
C ASP A 301 -1.72 9.53 -3.98
N VAL A 302 -1.52 8.36 -4.58
CA VAL A 302 -2.55 7.30 -4.66
C VAL A 302 -2.80 6.65 -3.29
N PHE A 303 -1.75 6.45 -2.49
CA PHE A 303 -1.81 5.73 -1.22
C PHE A 303 -1.79 6.64 0.03
N GLU A 304 -1.92 7.97 -0.14
CA GLU A 304 -1.86 8.98 0.93
C GLU A 304 -2.68 8.61 2.17
N LYS A 305 -3.90 8.09 1.97
CA LYS A 305 -4.87 7.78 3.03
C LYS A 305 -4.71 6.41 3.68
N ILE A 306 -3.85 5.54 3.14
CA ILE A 306 -3.61 4.20 3.68
C ILE A 306 -2.43 4.21 4.65
N GLY A 307 -1.38 4.92 4.29
CA GLY A 307 -0.16 5.05 5.08
C GLY A 307 1.10 5.01 4.23
N LEU A 308 2.11 5.75 4.66
CA LEU A 308 3.39 5.90 3.95
C LEU A 308 4.13 4.56 3.76
N ASP A 309 3.99 3.62 4.71
CA ASP A 309 4.66 2.31 4.61
C ASP A 309 4.18 1.48 3.40
N VAL A 310 2.88 1.55 3.08
CA VAL A 310 2.29 0.84 1.92
C VAL A 310 2.70 1.51 0.62
N SER A 311 2.71 2.85 0.58
CA SER A 311 3.22 3.61 -0.57
C SER A 311 4.66 3.24 -0.90
N MET A 312 5.53 3.24 0.13
CA MET A 312 6.94 2.91 -0.01
C MET A 312 7.17 1.46 -0.46
N ASP A 313 6.36 0.51 0.03
CA ASP A 313 6.40 -0.88 -0.41
C ASP A 313 6.00 -1.03 -1.88
N CYS A 314 4.92 -0.37 -2.30
CA CYS A 314 4.48 -0.36 -3.70
C CYS A 314 5.56 0.23 -4.61
N PHE A 315 6.11 1.38 -4.26
CA PHE A 315 7.20 2.01 -5.01
C PHE A 315 8.42 1.10 -5.11
N ALA A 316 8.85 0.49 -4.01
CA ALA A 316 10.00 -0.42 -4.01
C ALA A 316 9.77 -1.61 -4.96
N ARG A 317 8.59 -2.23 -4.90
CA ARG A 317 8.21 -3.35 -5.78
C ARG A 317 8.15 -2.94 -7.25
N ILE A 318 7.61 -1.75 -7.55
CA ILE A 318 7.58 -1.21 -8.92
C ILE A 318 9.01 -1.02 -9.45
N ALA A 319 9.90 -0.39 -8.68
CA ALA A 319 11.29 -0.17 -9.10
C ALA A 319 12.06 -1.49 -9.31
N ILE A 320 11.80 -2.51 -8.49
CA ILE A 320 12.43 -3.83 -8.65
C ILE A 320 11.90 -4.53 -9.91
N GLN A 321 10.58 -4.58 -10.09
CA GLN A 321 9.95 -5.22 -11.24
C GLN A 321 10.22 -4.49 -12.55
N SER A 322 10.48 -3.19 -12.52
CA SER A 322 10.77 -2.41 -13.72
C SER A 322 12.16 -2.69 -14.31
N GLY A 323 12.96 -3.57 -13.70
CA GLY A 323 14.30 -3.88 -14.17
C GLY A 323 15.37 -2.86 -13.77
N PHE A 324 15.09 -1.94 -12.84
CA PHE A 324 16.07 -0.92 -12.41
C PHE A 324 17.38 -1.54 -11.88
N LEU A 325 17.32 -2.75 -11.31
CA LEU A 325 18.49 -3.47 -10.83
C LEU A 325 19.51 -3.76 -11.94
N ALA A 326 19.11 -3.80 -13.21
CA ALA A 326 20.02 -3.99 -14.34
C ALA A 326 21.09 -2.87 -14.41
N PHE A 327 20.74 -1.63 -14.05
CA PHE A 327 21.73 -0.54 -13.98
C PHE A 327 22.82 -0.80 -12.94
N ILE A 328 22.42 -1.36 -11.78
CA ILE A 328 23.35 -1.70 -10.70
C ILE A 328 24.17 -2.94 -11.06
N GLN A 329 23.58 -3.92 -11.73
CA GLN A 329 24.27 -5.10 -12.24
C GLN A 329 25.33 -4.73 -13.28
N PHE A 330 25.00 -3.88 -14.25
CA PHE A 330 25.96 -3.37 -15.23
C PHE A 330 27.17 -2.72 -14.53
N GLY A 331 26.93 -1.86 -13.53
CA GLY A 331 28.01 -1.28 -12.73
C GLY A 331 28.89 -2.35 -12.07
N ASN A 332 28.31 -3.43 -11.56
CA ASN A 332 29.07 -4.56 -10.98
C ASN A 332 29.89 -5.29 -12.05
N THR A 333 29.34 -5.53 -13.24
CA THR A 333 30.05 -6.11 -14.39
C THR A 333 31.30 -5.28 -14.72
N VAL A 334 31.20 -3.94 -14.73
CA VAL A 334 32.36 -3.05 -14.95
C VAL A 334 33.39 -3.19 -13.83
N THR A 335 32.96 -3.35 -12.57
CA THR A 335 33.91 -3.60 -11.47
C THR A 335 34.60 -4.97 -11.56
N GLU A 336 34.00 -5.96 -12.25
CA GLU A 336 34.52 -7.34 -12.40
C GLU A 336 35.40 -7.55 -13.63
N SER A 337 35.37 -6.62 -14.59
CA SER A 337 36.20 -6.68 -15.80
C SER A 337 37.72 -6.75 -15.51
N LYS A 338 38.52 -7.00 -16.53
CA LYS A 338 40.00 -7.01 -16.40
C LYS A 338 40.53 -5.75 -15.70
N LYS A 339 41.52 -5.96 -14.82
CA LYS A 339 42.26 -4.87 -14.16
C LYS A 339 43.24 -4.26 -15.16
N ASP A 340 42.84 -3.19 -15.82
CA ASP A 340 43.70 -2.33 -16.64
C ASP A 340 43.73 -0.90 -16.08
N ALA A 341 44.74 -0.11 -16.44
CA ALA A 341 44.82 1.27 -15.95
C ALA A 341 43.64 2.10 -16.50
N VAL A 342 43.18 1.82 -17.72
CA VAL A 342 42.05 2.52 -18.35
C VAL A 342 40.75 2.33 -17.56
N LYS A 343 40.57 1.18 -16.88
CA LYS A 343 39.45 0.94 -15.98
C LYS A 343 39.39 1.90 -14.80
N LEU A 344 40.51 2.48 -14.33
CA LEU A 344 40.44 3.49 -13.27
C LEU A 344 39.52 4.64 -13.69
N PHE A 345 39.72 5.20 -14.88
CA PHE A 345 38.90 6.31 -15.38
C PHE A 345 37.44 5.92 -15.56
N LYS A 346 37.17 4.70 -16.01
CA LYS A 346 35.82 4.13 -16.12
C LYS A 346 35.13 4.05 -14.75
N LEU A 347 35.84 3.57 -13.73
CA LEU A 347 35.34 3.48 -12.35
C LEU A 347 35.10 4.86 -11.74
N LEU A 348 36.01 5.82 -11.98
CA LEU A 348 35.84 7.20 -11.54
C LEU A 348 34.59 7.84 -12.16
N LYS A 349 34.32 7.60 -13.44
CA LYS A 349 33.12 8.08 -14.12
C LYS A 349 31.84 7.49 -13.52
N ILE A 350 31.82 6.17 -13.25
CA ILE A 350 30.70 5.52 -12.56
C ILE A 350 30.50 6.10 -11.16
N PHE A 351 31.59 6.29 -10.40
CA PHE A 351 31.52 6.89 -9.07
C PHE A 351 30.98 8.32 -9.12
N HIS A 352 31.44 9.12 -10.08
CA HIS A 352 30.96 10.49 -10.27
C HIS A 352 29.44 10.51 -10.48
N THR A 353 28.92 9.73 -11.43
CA THR A 353 27.46 9.63 -11.68
C THR A 353 26.69 9.18 -10.43
N LEU A 354 27.18 8.17 -9.70
CA LEU A 354 26.54 7.71 -8.46
C LEU A 354 26.58 8.76 -7.35
N ASN A 355 27.63 9.58 -7.29
CA ASN A 355 27.79 10.63 -6.30
C ASN A 355 26.88 11.84 -6.60
N GLU A 356 26.74 12.23 -7.86
CA GLU A 356 25.79 13.26 -8.30
C GLU A 356 24.34 12.86 -7.95
N LEU A 357 23.99 11.59 -8.16
CA LEU A 357 22.65 11.05 -7.85
C LEU A 357 22.47 10.65 -6.37
N ARG A 358 23.46 10.85 -5.51
CA ARG A 358 23.46 10.38 -4.12
C ARG A 358 22.25 10.88 -3.32
N LEU A 359 21.90 12.15 -3.47
CA LEU A 359 20.78 12.75 -2.75
C LEU A 359 19.44 12.16 -3.22
N ASP A 360 19.30 11.95 -4.53
CA ASP A 360 18.12 11.33 -5.13
C ASP A 360 17.97 9.87 -4.67
N PHE A 361 19.07 9.09 -4.64
CA PHE A 361 19.06 7.73 -4.10
C PHE A 361 18.63 7.69 -2.63
N ASN A 362 19.13 8.60 -1.79
CA ASN A 362 18.75 8.64 -0.38
C ASN A 362 17.30 9.05 -0.17
N ARG A 363 16.77 9.93 -1.03
CA ARG A 363 15.36 10.37 -0.97
C ARG A 363 14.41 9.28 -1.44
N LEU A 364 14.66 8.67 -2.60
CA LEU A 364 13.80 7.65 -3.19
C LEU A 364 13.89 6.31 -2.46
N PHE A 365 15.10 5.86 -2.12
CA PHE A 365 15.34 4.52 -1.55
C PHE A 365 15.76 4.53 -0.07
N GLY A 366 15.52 5.65 0.62
CA GLY A 366 15.81 5.79 2.06
C GLY A 366 14.94 4.90 2.96
N GLY A 367 13.76 4.50 2.49
CA GLY A 367 12.80 3.69 3.22
C GLY A 367 13.29 2.29 3.61
N LYS A 368 12.58 1.65 4.55
CA LYS A 368 12.85 0.26 4.96
C LYS A 368 12.49 -0.74 3.85
N SER A 369 11.47 -0.46 3.05
CA SER A 369 11.03 -1.36 1.97
C SER A 369 12.00 -1.43 0.78
N CYS A 370 12.89 -0.44 0.63
CA CYS A 370 13.85 -0.35 -0.48
C CYS A 370 15.18 -1.07 -0.20
N ILE A 371 15.24 -1.99 0.78
CA ILE A 371 16.48 -2.69 1.16
C ILE A 371 17.12 -3.42 -0.02
N GLU A 372 16.29 -4.04 -0.87
CA GLU A 372 16.74 -4.83 -2.03
C GLU A 372 17.44 -3.99 -3.10
N ILE A 373 17.19 -2.69 -3.18
CA ILE A 373 17.90 -1.76 -4.09
C ILE A 373 19.08 -1.10 -3.35
N ARG A 374 18.87 -0.75 -2.08
CA ARG A 374 19.85 -0.03 -1.26
C ARG A 374 21.11 -0.86 -0.99
N ILE A 375 20.96 -2.16 -0.71
CA ILE A 375 22.12 -3.04 -0.46
C ILE A 375 22.98 -3.18 -1.72
N PRO A 376 22.45 -3.57 -2.90
CA PRO A 376 23.22 -3.64 -4.13
C PRO A 376 23.86 -2.31 -4.53
N THR A 377 23.16 -1.18 -4.35
CA THR A 377 23.72 0.14 -4.66
C THR A 377 24.92 0.47 -3.76
N ARG A 378 24.81 0.22 -2.44
CA ARG A 378 25.94 0.41 -1.51
C ARG A 378 27.10 -0.54 -1.81
N HIS A 379 26.78 -1.78 -2.17
CA HIS A 379 27.78 -2.77 -2.58
C HIS A 379 28.52 -2.32 -3.84
N LEU A 380 27.80 -1.82 -4.85
CA LEU A 380 28.40 -1.26 -6.06
C LEU A 380 29.32 -0.08 -5.74
N ILE A 381 28.86 0.92 -4.97
CA ILE A 381 29.68 2.08 -4.56
C ILE A 381 30.95 1.61 -3.87
N LYS A 382 30.84 0.64 -2.96
CA LYS A 382 31.99 0.05 -2.27
C LYS A 382 32.98 -0.57 -3.25
N ARG A 383 32.50 -1.41 -4.16
CA ARG A 383 33.35 -2.08 -5.16
C ARG A 383 34.02 -1.13 -6.13
N VAL A 384 33.32 -0.06 -6.53
CA VAL A 384 33.88 0.96 -7.41
C VAL A 384 35.03 1.69 -6.69
N ILE A 385 34.84 2.05 -5.42
CA ILE A 385 35.88 2.71 -4.61
C ILE A 385 37.06 1.77 -4.35
N ASP A 386 36.81 0.54 -3.91
CA ASP A 386 37.85 -0.45 -3.63
C ASP A 386 38.62 -0.77 -4.92
N GLY A 387 37.93 -1.02 -6.04
CA GLY A 387 38.56 -1.28 -7.33
C GLY A 387 39.37 -0.11 -7.88
N ALA A 388 38.89 1.13 -7.74
CA ALA A 388 39.65 2.31 -8.12
C ALA A 388 40.91 2.49 -7.27
N CYS A 389 40.80 2.28 -5.94
CA CYS A 389 41.94 2.34 -5.05
C CYS A 389 42.95 1.22 -5.35
N GLU A 390 42.50 -0.01 -5.57
CA GLU A 390 43.37 -1.14 -5.91
C GLU A 390 44.20 -0.85 -7.16
N ILE A 391 43.57 -0.41 -8.25
CA ILE A 391 44.30 -0.08 -9.49
C ILE A 391 45.30 1.08 -9.26
N PHE A 392 44.91 2.09 -8.47
CA PHE A 392 45.79 3.20 -8.15
C PHE A 392 47.01 2.77 -7.31
N TRP A 393 46.81 1.95 -6.30
CA TRP A 393 47.89 1.45 -5.43
C TRP A 393 48.78 0.41 -6.10
N GLU A 394 48.25 -0.35 -7.07
CA GLU A 394 49.03 -1.32 -7.86
C GLU A 394 49.99 -0.65 -8.85
N LEU A 395 49.74 0.61 -9.25
CA LEU A 395 50.56 1.31 -10.26
C LEU A 395 52.02 1.48 -9.84
N LEU A 396 52.29 1.94 -8.60
CA LEU A 396 53.65 2.17 -8.13
C LEU A 396 54.49 0.87 -8.08
N PRO A 397 54.01 -0.23 -7.44
CA PRO A 397 54.69 -1.51 -7.47
C PRO A 397 54.91 -2.06 -8.89
N GLN A 398 53.93 -1.89 -9.78
CA GLN A 398 54.07 -2.31 -11.17
C GLN A 398 55.20 -1.53 -11.86
N VAL A 399 55.28 -0.20 -11.69
CA VAL A 399 56.38 0.60 -12.24
C VAL A 399 57.72 0.14 -11.67
N GLU A 400 57.84 -0.08 -10.36
CA GLU A 400 59.10 -0.52 -9.74
C GLU A 400 59.55 -1.91 -10.21
N ALA A 401 58.62 -2.84 -10.46
CA ALA A 401 58.93 -4.17 -10.97
C ALA A 401 59.56 -4.16 -12.38
N HIS A 402 59.28 -3.15 -13.19
CA HIS A 402 59.84 -3.04 -14.55
C HIS A 402 61.33 -2.70 -14.58
N LYS A 403 61.95 -2.37 -13.44
CA LYS A 403 63.39 -2.11 -13.32
C LYS A 403 64.27 -3.25 -13.88
N GLY A 404 63.80 -4.49 -13.83
CA GLY A 404 64.52 -5.67 -14.32
C GLY A 404 64.40 -5.93 -15.84
N THR A 405 63.59 -5.15 -16.55
CA THR A 405 63.43 -5.31 -18.01
C THR A 405 64.61 -4.69 -18.77
N SER A 406 64.93 -5.25 -19.94
CA SER A 406 66.01 -4.71 -20.78
C SER A 406 65.60 -3.37 -21.41
N PRO A 407 66.49 -2.36 -21.44
CA PRO A 407 66.17 -1.08 -22.05
C PRO A 407 66.05 -1.20 -23.59
N PRO A 408 65.38 -0.24 -24.26
CA PRO A 408 65.26 -0.23 -25.71
C PRO A 408 66.64 -0.17 -26.39
N SER A 409 66.93 -1.08 -27.32
CA SER A 409 68.25 -1.16 -27.98
C SER A 409 68.68 0.09 -28.76
N ASN A 410 67.74 1.00 -29.04
CA ASN A 410 67.93 2.23 -29.81
C ASN A 410 68.03 3.50 -28.95
N GLY A 411 67.99 3.42 -27.61
CA GLY A 411 68.03 4.60 -26.73
C GLY A 411 66.78 5.49 -26.82
N SER A 412 65.66 4.96 -27.32
CA SER A 412 64.37 5.68 -27.37
C SER A 412 63.66 5.72 -26.01
N VAL A 413 62.60 6.54 -25.92
CA VAL A 413 61.75 6.61 -24.72
C VAL A 413 60.95 5.29 -24.61
N PRO A 414 61.06 4.54 -23.50
CA PRO A 414 60.26 3.33 -23.31
C PRO A 414 58.76 3.66 -23.30
N SER A 415 57.95 2.80 -23.94
CA SER A 415 56.49 2.97 -23.98
C SER A 415 55.86 3.06 -22.59
N LEU A 416 56.44 2.37 -21.60
CA LEU A 416 56.03 2.48 -20.19
C LEU A 416 56.16 3.90 -19.65
N VAL A 417 57.25 4.62 -19.99
CA VAL A 417 57.51 5.97 -19.49
C VAL A 417 56.47 6.94 -20.06
N SER A 418 56.20 6.86 -21.36
CA SER A 418 55.13 7.66 -21.98
C SER A 418 53.76 7.32 -21.38
N PHE A 419 53.44 6.03 -21.24
CA PHE A 419 52.18 5.59 -20.65
C PHE A 419 51.95 6.09 -19.23
N VAL A 420 52.93 5.93 -18.33
CA VAL A 420 52.80 6.37 -16.92
C VAL A 420 52.63 7.88 -16.83
N VAL A 421 53.38 8.62 -17.64
CA VAL A 421 53.32 10.09 -17.65
C VAL A 421 51.97 10.57 -18.19
N ASP A 422 51.49 10.01 -19.30
CA ASP A 422 50.18 10.34 -19.89
C ASP A 422 49.05 9.99 -18.91
N TYR A 423 49.15 8.82 -18.26
CA TYR A 423 48.20 8.36 -17.26
C TYR A 423 48.13 9.29 -16.04
N CYS A 424 49.28 9.64 -15.45
CA CYS A 424 49.33 10.54 -14.31
C CYS A 424 48.85 11.95 -14.68
N ASN A 425 49.13 12.42 -15.90
CA ASN A 425 48.60 13.68 -16.40
C ASN A 425 47.08 13.66 -16.51
N GLN A 426 46.51 12.59 -17.09
CA GLN A 426 45.07 12.43 -17.22
C GLN A 426 44.39 12.34 -15.84
N LEU A 427 44.99 11.64 -14.87
CA LEU A 427 44.46 11.54 -13.51
C LEU A 427 44.47 12.89 -12.77
N LEU A 428 45.44 13.76 -13.08
CA LEU A 428 45.55 15.10 -12.49
C LEU A 428 44.78 16.19 -13.24
N GLN A 429 44.15 15.89 -14.38
CA GLN A 429 43.24 16.81 -15.05
C GLN A 429 42.04 17.16 -14.14
N ASP A 430 41.46 18.34 -14.37
CA ASP A 430 40.39 18.90 -13.53
C ASP A 430 39.13 18.02 -13.50
N ASP A 431 38.89 17.20 -14.51
CA ASP A 431 37.71 16.32 -14.58
C ASP A 431 37.80 15.10 -13.64
N TYR A 432 38.99 14.52 -13.47
CA TYR A 432 39.19 13.28 -12.70
C TYR A 432 39.76 13.52 -11.31
N ARG A 433 40.57 14.57 -11.14
CA ARG A 433 41.24 14.91 -9.89
C ARG A 433 40.28 15.03 -8.69
N PRO A 434 39.19 15.82 -8.73
CA PRO A 434 38.30 15.97 -7.56
C PRO A 434 37.62 14.65 -7.22
N THR A 435 37.19 13.91 -8.24
CA THR A 435 36.57 12.59 -8.10
C THR A 435 37.53 11.59 -7.44
N MET A 436 38.79 11.57 -7.86
CA MET A 436 39.82 10.70 -7.28
C MET A 436 40.13 11.07 -5.82
N ILE A 437 40.23 12.36 -5.50
CA ILE A 437 40.43 12.84 -4.13
C ILE A 437 39.29 12.34 -3.22
N GLN A 438 38.04 12.47 -3.66
CA GLN A 438 36.88 11.98 -2.91
C GLN A 438 36.90 10.46 -2.71
N VAL A 439 37.25 9.68 -3.75
CA VAL A 439 37.38 8.22 -3.65
C VAL A 439 38.43 7.83 -2.61
N LEU A 440 39.60 8.47 -2.65
CA LEU A 440 40.69 8.23 -1.70
C LEU A 440 40.31 8.63 -0.26
N GLU A 441 39.63 9.76 -0.09
CA GLU A 441 39.14 10.23 1.20
C GLU A 441 38.14 9.23 1.80
N ILE A 442 37.15 8.79 1.02
CA ILE A 442 36.15 7.82 1.48
C ILE A 442 36.81 6.49 1.87
N HIS A 443 37.72 5.98 1.05
CA HIS A 443 38.43 4.73 1.33
C HIS A 443 39.33 4.83 2.57
N GLN A 444 40.00 5.96 2.80
CA GLN A 444 40.77 6.17 4.04
C GLN A 444 39.87 6.31 5.27
N ASN A 445 38.73 6.97 5.13
CA ASN A 445 37.74 7.05 6.21
C ASN A 445 37.22 5.66 6.61
N TRP A 446 37.02 4.75 5.65
CA TRP A 446 36.69 3.34 5.94
C TRP A 446 37.81 2.59 6.68
N LYS A 447 39.07 2.99 6.47
CA LYS A 447 40.26 2.45 7.17
C LYS A 447 40.62 3.22 8.45
N HIS A 448 39.81 4.21 8.85
CA HIS A 448 40.06 5.09 9.99
C HIS A 448 41.40 5.84 9.95
N GLN A 449 41.87 6.21 8.75
CA GLN A 449 43.09 6.98 8.54
C GLN A 449 42.76 8.46 8.28
N LYS A 450 43.62 9.37 8.72
CA LYS A 450 43.45 10.81 8.44
C LYS A 450 43.80 11.11 6.99
N PHE A 451 42.83 11.62 6.24
CA PHE A 451 43.05 12.08 4.88
C PHE A 451 43.95 13.32 4.83
N GLN A 452 44.92 13.30 3.93
CA GLN A 452 45.75 14.45 3.56
C GLN A 452 45.40 14.81 2.12
N GLU A 453 44.94 16.04 1.89
CA GLU A 453 44.52 16.49 0.56
C GLU A 453 45.66 16.42 -0.48
N GLU A 454 46.91 16.49 -0.02
CA GLU A 454 48.11 16.31 -0.84
C GLU A 454 48.48 14.85 -1.14
N LEU A 455 47.71 13.87 -0.64
CA LEU A 455 48.02 12.45 -0.82
C LEU A 455 48.13 12.07 -2.30
N LEU A 456 47.15 12.48 -3.11
CA LEU A 456 47.17 12.18 -4.55
C LEU A 456 48.44 12.74 -5.21
N ARG A 457 48.81 13.98 -4.89
CA ARG A 457 50.02 14.63 -5.42
C ARG A 457 51.28 13.93 -4.96
N LYS A 458 51.33 13.56 -3.68
CA LYS A 458 52.47 12.84 -3.08
C LYS A 458 52.68 11.49 -3.76
N GLU A 459 51.63 10.71 -3.97
CA GLU A 459 51.75 9.39 -4.60
C GLU A 459 52.08 9.49 -6.08
N VAL A 460 51.50 10.44 -6.81
CA VAL A 460 51.89 10.72 -8.20
C VAL A 460 53.36 11.11 -8.29
N ARG A 461 53.87 11.94 -7.36
CA ARG A 461 55.30 12.25 -7.26
C ARG A 461 56.15 11.00 -7.01
N ASN A 462 55.74 10.12 -6.09
CA ASN A 462 56.43 8.86 -5.82
C ASN A 462 56.52 7.97 -7.08
N ILE A 463 55.45 7.93 -7.90
CA ILE A 463 55.42 7.21 -9.17
C ILE A 463 56.42 7.81 -10.17
N VAL A 464 56.44 9.14 -10.31
CA VAL A 464 57.40 9.83 -11.19
C VAL A 464 58.85 9.61 -10.73
N GLU A 465 59.11 9.63 -9.42
CA GLU A 465 60.41 9.30 -8.84
C GLU A 465 60.80 7.83 -9.09
N ALA A 466 59.85 6.89 -9.06
CA ALA A 466 60.08 5.50 -9.43
C ALA A 466 60.45 5.35 -10.91
N VAL A 467 59.80 6.09 -11.80
CA VAL A 467 60.16 6.15 -13.22
C VAL A 467 61.60 6.67 -13.38
N GLN A 468 61.99 7.74 -12.69
CA GLN A 468 63.36 8.25 -12.72
C GLN A 468 64.39 7.20 -12.24
N ARG A 469 64.10 6.50 -11.14
CA ARG A 469 64.94 5.42 -10.63
C ARG A 469 65.10 4.26 -11.63
N ASN A 470 64.07 3.96 -12.42
CA ASN A 470 64.14 2.94 -13.47
C ASN A 470 64.96 3.41 -14.66
N LEU A 471 64.81 4.67 -15.09
CA LEU A 471 65.62 5.27 -16.14
C LEU A 471 67.12 5.25 -15.79
N ASP A 472 67.47 5.54 -14.54
CA ASP A 472 68.85 5.46 -14.03
C ASP A 472 69.42 4.04 -13.99
N ALA A 473 68.57 3.03 -13.79
CA ALA A 473 68.98 1.63 -13.82
C ALA A 473 69.19 1.15 -15.26
N TRP A 474 68.27 1.52 -16.15
CA TRP A 474 68.33 1.21 -17.58
C TRP A 474 69.50 1.88 -18.30
N SER A 475 69.84 3.12 -17.93
CA SER A 475 70.99 3.82 -18.50
C SER A 475 72.31 3.09 -18.23
N LYS A 476 72.43 2.44 -17.06
CA LYS A 476 73.61 1.65 -16.66
C LYS A 476 73.70 0.27 -17.33
N ALA A 477 72.64 -0.18 -17.97
CA ALA A 477 72.59 -1.48 -18.64
C ALA A 477 73.09 -1.44 -20.10
N TYR A 478 73.34 -0.26 -20.67
CA TYR A 478 73.94 -0.12 -21.98
C TYR A 478 75.46 -0.32 -21.92
N GLU A 479 76.02 -1.05 -22.88
CA GLU A 479 77.47 -1.22 -23.01
C GLU A 479 78.16 0.05 -23.54
N ASP A 480 77.50 0.80 -24.44
CA ASP A 480 77.99 2.08 -24.96
C ASP A 480 77.54 3.26 -24.09
N THR A 481 78.51 3.93 -23.48
CA THR A 481 78.33 5.14 -22.68
C THR A 481 77.64 6.27 -23.46
N SER A 482 77.91 6.40 -24.76
CA SER A 482 77.31 7.45 -25.60
C SER A 482 75.81 7.22 -25.77
N LEU A 483 75.41 5.96 -25.99
CA LEU A 483 74.01 5.56 -26.11
C LEU A 483 73.25 5.72 -24.78
N SER A 484 73.91 5.45 -23.66
CA SER A 484 73.37 5.69 -22.31
C SER A 484 73.01 7.17 -22.10
N TYR A 485 73.90 8.09 -22.48
CA TYR A 485 73.62 9.54 -22.38
C TYR A 485 72.52 10.00 -23.34
N ILE A 486 72.46 9.47 -24.57
CA ILE A 486 71.39 9.76 -25.52
C ILE A 486 70.03 9.30 -24.96
N PHE A 487 69.98 8.10 -24.38
CA PHE A 487 68.79 7.57 -23.74
C PHE A 487 68.29 8.47 -22.60
N LEU A 488 69.19 8.88 -21.69
CA LEU A 488 68.83 9.78 -20.60
C LEU A 488 68.34 11.14 -21.13
N MET A 489 69.02 11.72 -22.11
CA MET A 489 68.62 12.99 -22.73
C MET A 489 67.21 12.92 -23.32
N ASN A 490 66.90 11.85 -24.06
CA ASN A 490 65.59 11.64 -24.67
C ASN A 490 64.49 11.52 -23.61
N ASN A 491 64.70 10.72 -22.56
CA ASN A 491 63.73 10.50 -21.50
C ASN A 491 63.54 11.73 -20.60
N HIS A 492 64.61 12.43 -20.21
CA HIS A 492 64.49 13.67 -19.46
C HIS A 492 63.82 14.77 -20.27
N CYS A 493 64.08 14.86 -21.57
CA CYS A 493 63.38 15.80 -22.46
C CYS A 493 61.89 15.47 -22.57
N HIS A 494 61.53 14.19 -22.65
CA HIS A 494 60.14 13.75 -22.64
C HIS A 494 59.43 14.10 -21.32
N LEU A 495 60.04 13.75 -20.19
CA LEU A 495 59.51 14.10 -18.87
C LEU A 495 59.36 15.62 -18.72
N TYR A 496 60.38 16.40 -19.09
CA TYR A 496 60.32 17.85 -19.01
C TYR A 496 59.20 18.43 -19.89
N LYS A 497 59.00 17.93 -21.11
CA LYS A 497 57.91 18.37 -22.00
C LYS A 497 56.53 18.01 -21.44
N ALA A 498 56.38 16.82 -20.87
CA ALA A 498 55.12 16.39 -20.28
C ALA A 498 54.81 17.09 -18.95
N LEU A 499 55.84 17.55 -18.22
CA LEU A 499 55.68 18.35 -17.02
C LEU A 499 55.42 19.83 -17.37
N LYS A 500 56.02 20.36 -18.44
CA LYS A 500 55.91 21.77 -18.82
C LYS A 500 54.56 22.08 -19.48
N GLY A 501 53.62 22.61 -18.69
CA GLY A 501 52.33 23.11 -19.17
C GLY A 501 51.13 22.17 -18.92
N GLN A 502 51.34 21.06 -18.20
CA GLN A 502 50.28 20.14 -17.77
C GLN A 502 50.19 20.09 -16.24
N ALA A 503 49.10 19.53 -15.72
CA ALA A 503 48.77 19.53 -14.29
C ALA A 503 49.93 18.99 -13.41
N LEU A 504 50.66 17.98 -13.88
CA LEU A 504 51.84 17.40 -13.20
C LEU A 504 52.97 18.40 -12.90
N GLY A 505 53.18 19.44 -13.72
CA GLY A 505 54.25 20.41 -13.50
C GLY A 505 53.87 21.59 -12.61
N THR A 506 52.58 21.70 -12.27
CA THR A 506 52.04 22.73 -11.36
C THR A 506 51.69 22.20 -9.98
N SER A 507 51.73 20.87 -9.82
CA SER A 507 51.56 20.11 -8.58
C SER A 507 52.90 19.77 -7.95
#